data_AF-A0A174E7D4-F1
#
_entry.id   AF-A0A174E7D4-F1
#
_cell.length_a   1.000
_cell.length_b   1.000
_cell.length_c   1.000
_cell.angle_alpha   90.00
_cell.angle_beta   90.00
_cell.angle_gamma   90.00
#
_symmetry.space_group_name_H-M   'P 1'
#
loop_
_entity.id
_entity.type
_entity.pdbx_description
1 polymer ?
#
loop_
_entity_poly.entity_id
_entity_poly.type
_entity_poly.pdbx_seq_one_letter_code
_entity_poly.pdbx_strand_id
1 'polypeptide(L)'
;MGQIGDWGAGSTPQRGNANYYNGKILWLKTGELNNGIVYDTEEKVTQKAFLDCSLRMNKIGDVLIAMYGATIGKLAIVGKELTTNQACCGCTPFLIYNWYLFYFLMANRDSFIKKGEGGAQPNISRVKLVEHLIPLPPLKEQYRIVAQIEKLFEQLR
;
A
#
# COMPACT_ATOMS: atom_id res chain seq x y z
N MET A 1 2.71 9.83 10.59
CA MET A 1 1.57 9.52 9.69
C MET A 1 0.40 8.82 10.37
N GLY A 2 0.50 8.33 11.62
CA GLY A 2 -0.61 7.58 12.24
C GLY A 2 -1.94 8.31 12.41
N GLN A 3 -1.97 9.64 12.36
CA GLN A 3 -3.19 10.43 12.53
C GLN A 3 -3.86 10.84 11.21
N ILE A 4 -3.34 10.47 10.04
CA ILE A 4 -3.90 10.89 8.73
C ILE A 4 -4.79 9.83 8.07
N GLY A 5 -4.74 8.59 8.57
CA GLY A 5 -5.40 7.43 7.96
C GLY A 5 -5.43 6.23 8.90
N ASP A 6 -6.32 5.28 8.64
CA ASP A 6 -6.28 3.95 9.28
C ASP A 6 -5.23 3.08 8.57
N TRP A 7 -4.26 2.58 9.33
CA TRP A 7 -3.12 1.81 8.81
C TRP A 7 -3.18 0.35 9.23
N GLY A 8 -3.25 -0.55 8.26
CA GLY A 8 -3.30 -1.99 8.51
C GLY A 8 -2.45 -2.79 7.53
N ALA A 9 -1.76 -3.80 8.06
CA ALA A 9 -1.11 -4.81 7.22
C ALA A 9 -2.14 -5.86 6.77
N GLY A 10 -1.85 -6.49 5.64
CA GLY A 10 -2.59 -7.67 5.18
C GLY A 10 -2.24 -8.94 5.95
N SER A 11 -2.72 -10.07 5.42
CA SER A 11 -2.51 -11.40 5.98
C SER A 11 -2.35 -12.42 4.85
N THR A 12 -1.63 -13.51 5.11
CA THR A 12 -1.39 -14.57 4.13
C THR A 12 -2.07 -15.86 4.55
N PRO A 13 -3.09 -16.32 3.81
CA PRO A 13 -3.66 -17.65 4.04
C PRO A 13 -2.59 -18.74 3.87
N GLN A 14 -2.78 -19.88 4.53
CA GLN A 14 -1.85 -21.00 4.41
C GLN A 14 -1.89 -21.59 2.99
N ARG A 15 -0.75 -21.57 2.28
CA ARG A 15 -0.61 -22.09 0.91
C ARG A 15 -1.03 -23.55 0.73
N GLY A 16 -0.86 -24.37 1.76
CA GLY A 16 -1.25 -25.79 1.74
C GLY A 16 -2.76 -26.03 1.83
N ASN A 17 -3.57 -25.02 2.16
CA ASN A 17 -5.03 -25.16 2.24
C ASN A 17 -5.68 -24.71 0.93
N ALA A 18 -5.98 -25.67 0.05
CA ALA A 18 -6.60 -25.41 -1.24
C ALA A 18 -7.96 -24.67 -1.15
N ASN A 19 -8.68 -24.77 -0.02
CA ASN A 19 -9.96 -24.09 0.19
C ASN A 19 -9.83 -22.57 0.32
N TYR A 20 -8.61 -22.04 0.45
CA TYR A 20 -8.37 -20.61 0.61
C TYR A 20 -8.18 -19.84 -0.69
N TYR A 21 -7.88 -20.52 -1.79
CA TYR A 21 -7.53 -19.91 -3.07
C TYR A 21 -8.56 -20.21 -4.16
N ASN A 22 -8.40 -19.58 -5.32
CA ASN A 22 -9.31 -19.68 -6.47
C ASN A 22 -10.73 -19.19 -6.17
N GLY A 23 -10.85 -18.18 -5.29
CA GLY A 23 -12.10 -17.50 -5.00
C GLY A 23 -12.34 -16.29 -5.90
N LYS A 24 -13.06 -15.30 -5.37
CA LYS A 24 -13.42 -14.06 -6.10
C LYS A 24 -12.86 -12.79 -5.47
N ILE A 25 -12.32 -12.88 -4.26
CA ILE A 25 -11.78 -11.72 -3.53
C ILE A 25 -10.34 -11.51 -4.01
N LEU A 26 -10.04 -10.31 -4.49
CA LEU A 26 -8.71 -9.95 -4.93
C LEU A 26 -7.71 -10.05 -3.77
N TRP A 27 -6.57 -10.69 -3.98
CA TRP A 27 -5.51 -10.82 -2.99
C TRP A 27 -4.16 -10.46 -3.60
N LEU A 28 -3.71 -9.26 -3.28
CA LEU A 28 -2.53 -8.62 -3.86
C LEU A 28 -1.27 -9.00 -3.09
N LYS A 29 -0.26 -9.50 -3.82
CA LYS A 29 1.10 -9.66 -3.32
C LYS A 29 1.89 -8.38 -3.57
N THR A 30 2.82 -8.04 -2.69
CA THR A 30 3.68 -6.85 -2.87
C THR A 30 4.48 -6.80 -4.17
N GLY A 31 4.72 -7.95 -4.82
CA GLY A 31 5.32 -8.02 -6.15
C GLY A 31 4.50 -7.34 -7.25
N GLU A 32 3.18 -7.28 -7.07
CA GLU A 32 2.21 -6.72 -8.01
C GLU A 32 2.00 -5.20 -7.85
N LEU A 33 2.62 -4.57 -6.82
CA LEU A 33 2.58 -3.12 -6.65
C LEU A 33 3.29 -2.43 -7.81
N ASN A 34 2.57 -1.54 -8.50
CA ASN A 34 2.92 -1.03 -9.82
C ASN A 34 3.24 0.48 -9.87
N ASN A 35 3.26 1.17 -8.73
CA ASN A 35 3.35 2.64 -8.65
C ASN A 35 2.26 3.34 -9.46
N GLY A 36 1.07 2.76 -9.51
CA GLY A 36 -0.10 3.33 -10.15
C GLY A 36 -1.38 2.87 -9.44
N ILE A 37 -2.43 2.62 -10.22
CA ILE A 37 -3.70 2.13 -9.69
C ILE A 37 -3.81 0.62 -9.98
N VAL A 38 -4.31 -0.14 -9.00
CA VAL A 38 -4.55 -1.58 -9.14
C VAL A 38 -6.04 -1.87 -9.18
N TYR A 39 -6.48 -2.57 -10.23
CA TYR A 39 -7.88 -2.96 -10.45
C TYR A 39 -8.11 -4.48 -10.40
N ASP A 40 -7.06 -5.28 -10.49
CA ASP A 40 -7.11 -6.74 -10.42
C ASP A 40 -5.80 -7.30 -9.83
N THR A 41 -5.81 -8.56 -9.42
CA THR A 41 -4.66 -9.28 -8.84
C THR A 41 -4.45 -10.62 -9.55
N GLU A 42 -3.24 -11.16 -9.57
CA GLU A 42 -2.97 -12.49 -10.14
C GLU A 42 -3.77 -13.59 -9.43
N GLU A 43 -3.81 -13.52 -8.11
CA GLU A 43 -4.46 -14.53 -7.26
C GLU A 43 -5.69 -13.96 -6.57
N LYS A 44 -6.68 -14.83 -6.37
CA LYS A 44 -7.91 -14.53 -5.63
C LYS A 44 -8.11 -15.53 -4.51
N VAL A 45 -8.66 -15.05 -3.40
CA VAL A 45 -8.96 -15.84 -2.22
C VAL A 45 -10.46 -16.05 -2.05
N THR A 46 -10.83 -17.11 -1.33
CA THR A 46 -12.22 -17.43 -1.05
C THR A 46 -12.77 -16.60 0.11
N GLN A 47 -14.10 -16.54 0.24
CA GLN A 47 -14.74 -15.95 1.42
C GLN A 47 -14.30 -16.64 2.72
N LYS A 48 -14.02 -17.96 2.65
CA LYS A 48 -13.51 -18.73 3.78
C LYS A 48 -12.14 -18.22 4.22
N ALA A 49 -11.20 -18.01 3.29
CA ALA A 49 -9.90 -17.42 3.62
C ALA A 49 -10.03 -16.02 4.22
N PHE A 50 -10.92 -15.18 3.66
CA PHE A 50 -11.16 -13.83 4.15
C PHE A 50 -11.54 -13.83 5.64
N LEU A 51 -12.45 -14.71 6.04
CA LEU A 51 -12.91 -14.84 7.42
C LEU A 51 -11.88 -15.55 8.30
N ASP A 52 -11.41 -16.74 7.91
CA ASP A 52 -10.53 -17.58 8.73
C ASP A 52 -9.16 -16.95 8.98
N CYS A 53 -8.66 -16.14 8.03
CA CYS A 53 -7.36 -15.48 8.11
C CYS A 53 -7.44 -13.99 8.49
N SER A 54 -8.63 -13.50 8.85
CA SER A 54 -8.89 -12.11 9.22
C SER A 54 -8.29 -11.12 8.19
N LEU A 55 -8.52 -11.36 6.90
CA LEU A 55 -7.96 -10.51 5.86
C LEU A 55 -8.55 -9.10 5.96
N ARG A 56 -7.68 -8.08 5.91
CA ARG A 56 -8.11 -6.68 5.84
C ARG A 56 -8.60 -6.36 4.43
N MET A 57 -9.83 -5.89 4.30
CA MET A 57 -10.31 -5.27 3.07
C MET A 57 -9.75 -3.86 2.93
N ASN A 58 -9.09 -3.59 1.81
CA ASN A 58 -8.64 -2.25 1.42
C ASN A 58 -9.68 -1.67 0.45
N LYS A 59 -10.09 -0.43 0.71
CA LYS A 59 -11.17 0.25 -0.02
C LYS A 59 -10.62 1.01 -1.22
N ILE A 60 -11.49 1.34 -2.17
CA ILE A 60 -11.13 2.20 -3.30
C ILE A 60 -10.54 3.52 -2.76
N GLY A 61 -9.39 3.92 -3.28
CA GLY A 61 -8.65 5.10 -2.87
C GLY A 61 -7.61 4.87 -1.77
N ASP A 62 -7.59 3.69 -1.12
CA ASP A 62 -6.54 3.33 -0.16
C ASP A 62 -5.16 3.37 -0.83
N VAL A 63 -4.15 3.79 -0.06
CA VAL A 63 -2.74 3.81 -0.50
C VAL A 63 -2.02 2.60 0.09
N LEU A 64 -1.47 1.76 -0.78
CA LEU A 64 -0.73 0.57 -0.43
C LEU A 64 0.78 0.83 -0.49
N ILE A 65 1.54 0.23 0.42
CA ILE A 65 3.01 0.25 0.42
C ILE A 65 3.59 -1.11 0.77
N ALA A 66 4.61 -1.54 0.04
CA ALA A 66 5.38 -2.74 0.39
C ALA A 66 6.34 -2.45 1.55
N MET A 67 6.37 -3.34 2.53
CA MET A 67 7.21 -3.22 3.71
C MET A 67 8.49 -4.06 3.64
N TYR A 68 8.55 -5.11 2.80
CA TYR A 68 9.61 -6.12 2.87
C TYR A 68 10.36 -6.33 1.54
N GLY A 69 11.62 -6.74 1.66
CA GLY A 69 12.45 -7.27 0.57
C GLY A 69 12.74 -6.28 -0.55
N ALA A 70 12.96 -6.80 -1.77
CA ALA A 70 13.26 -6.00 -2.96
C ALA A 70 12.13 -5.03 -3.37
N THR A 71 10.94 -5.16 -2.76
CA THR A 71 9.78 -4.33 -3.07
C THR A 71 9.60 -3.14 -2.14
N ILE A 72 10.42 -2.95 -1.09
CA ILE A 72 10.24 -1.89 -0.09
C ILE A 72 9.95 -0.53 -0.75
N GLY A 73 8.86 0.11 -0.32
CA GLY A 73 8.47 1.42 -0.82
C GLY A 73 7.87 1.43 -2.23
N LYS A 74 7.64 0.27 -2.86
CA LYS A 74 6.69 0.18 -3.99
C LYS A 74 5.29 0.49 -3.49
N LEU A 75 4.51 1.17 -4.33
CA LEU A 75 3.21 1.71 -3.97
C LEU A 75 2.13 1.26 -4.96
N ALA A 76 0.88 1.39 -4.53
CA ALA A 76 -0.27 1.42 -5.43
C ALA A 76 -1.43 2.17 -4.78
N ILE A 77 -2.36 2.65 -5.59
CA ILE A 77 -3.69 3.08 -5.15
C ILE A 77 -4.68 1.98 -5.50
N VAL A 78 -5.58 1.69 -4.56
CA VAL A 78 -6.64 0.70 -4.76
C VAL A 78 -7.70 1.28 -5.69
N GLY A 79 -7.84 0.70 -6.89
CA GLY A 79 -8.89 1.03 -7.86
C GLY A 79 -10.11 0.12 -7.78
N LYS A 80 -9.96 -1.06 -7.17
CA LYS A 80 -11.04 -2.00 -6.85
C LYS A 80 -10.74 -2.67 -5.51
N GLU A 81 -11.75 -2.86 -4.68
CA GLU A 81 -11.59 -3.45 -3.34
C GLU A 81 -10.80 -4.75 -3.38
N LEU A 82 -9.79 -4.85 -2.53
CA LEU A 82 -8.85 -5.96 -2.50
C LEU A 82 -8.28 -6.19 -1.10
N THR A 83 -7.76 -7.39 -0.90
CA THR A 83 -6.98 -7.76 0.29
C THR A 83 -5.51 -7.87 -0.08
N THR A 84 -4.61 -7.89 0.90
CA THR A 84 -3.17 -7.94 0.65
C THR A 84 -2.50 -9.01 1.50
N ASN A 85 -1.29 -9.40 1.12
CA ASN A 85 -0.41 -10.21 1.97
C ASN A 85 0.16 -9.39 3.15
N GLN A 86 0.78 -10.07 4.11
CA GLN A 86 1.34 -9.44 5.32
C GLN A 86 2.52 -8.50 5.05
N ALA A 87 3.12 -8.58 3.86
CA ALA A 87 4.19 -7.69 3.43
C ALA A 87 3.71 -6.32 2.96
N CYS A 88 2.40 -6.13 2.81
CA CYS A 88 1.80 -4.88 2.36
C CYS A 88 1.06 -4.19 3.51
N CYS A 89 1.29 -2.89 3.66
CA CYS A 89 0.50 -2.03 4.54
C CYS A 89 -0.41 -1.15 3.69
N GLY A 90 -1.70 -1.11 4.02
CA GLY A 90 -2.67 -0.20 3.43
C GLY A 90 -2.99 0.94 4.39
N CYS A 91 -3.16 2.14 3.83
CA CYS A 91 -3.69 3.31 4.50
C CYS A 91 -5.04 3.67 3.91
N THR A 92 -6.08 3.75 4.74
CA THR A 92 -7.35 4.38 4.40
C THR A 92 -7.31 5.83 4.89
N PRO A 93 -6.99 6.80 4.02
CA PRO A 93 -6.79 8.19 4.43
C PRO A 93 -8.12 8.87 4.79
N PHE A 94 -8.11 9.71 5.83
CA PHE A 94 -9.29 10.49 6.25
C PHE A 94 -9.03 12.00 6.39
N LEU A 95 -7.78 12.44 6.60
CA LEU A 95 -7.40 13.88 6.67
C LEU A 95 -6.50 14.35 5.51
N ILE A 96 -6.19 13.47 4.57
CA ILE A 96 -5.18 13.70 3.55
C ILE A 96 -5.69 13.25 2.18
N TYR A 97 -5.31 13.97 1.16
CA TYR A 97 -5.52 13.54 -0.21
C TYR A 97 -4.65 12.32 -0.51
N ASN A 98 -5.25 11.23 -0.98
CA ASN A 98 -4.57 9.96 -1.19
C ASN A 98 -3.38 10.07 -2.17
N TRP A 99 -3.51 10.81 -3.26
CA TRP A 99 -2.39 11.03 -4.20
C TRP A 99 -1.26 11.87 -3.61
N TYR A 100 -1.58 12.79 -2.70
CA TYR A 100 -0.54 13.52 -1.98
C TYR A 100 0.25 12.58 -1.06
N LEU A 101 -0.45 11.70 -0.32
CA LEU A 101 0.19 10.64 0.46
C LEU A 101 1.04 9.72 -0.43
N PHE A 102 0.50 9.30 -1.58
CA PHE A 102 1.17 8.44 -2.54
C PHE A 102 2.49 9.06 -3.02
N TYR A 103 2.47 10.31 -3.48
CA TYR A 103 3.69 10.99 -3.93
C TYR A 103 4.67 11.28 -2.81
N PHE A 104 4.17 11.60 -1.61
CA PHE A 104 5.03 11.77 -0.44
C PHE A 104 5.78 10.47 -0.09
N LEU A 105 5.07 9.32 -0.05
CA LEU A 105 5.69 8.03 0.19
C LEU A 105 6.66 7.64 -0.93
N MET A 106 6.33 7.97 -2.18
CA MET A 106 7.18 7.71 -3.34
C MET A 106 8.51 8.46 -3.21
N ALA A 107 8.45 9.75 -2.86
CA ALA A 107 9.64 10.58 -2.64
C ALA A 107 10.48 10.11 -1.43
N ASN A 108 9.87 9.45 -0.45
CA ASN A 108 10.55 8.93 0.75
C ASN A 108 11.00 7.46 0.61
N ARG A 109 10.87 6.84 -0.57
CA ARG A 109 11.26 5.44 -0.79
C ARG A 109 12.66 5.12 -0.29
N ASP A 110 13.65 5.93 -0.65
CA ASP A 110 15.04 5.70 -0.23
C ASP A 110 15.23 5.83 1.28
N SER A 111 14.45 6.70 1.95
CA SER A 111 14.43 6.80 3.41
C SER A 111 13.91 5.50 4.03
N PHE A 112 12.85 4.93 3.46
CA PHE A 112 12.31 3.65 3.92
C PHE A 112 13.28 2.49 3.67
N ILE A 113 13.94 2.44 2.52
CA ILE A 113 14.95 1.42 2.21
C ILE A 113 16.11 1.51 3.22
N LYS A 114 16.62 2.71 3.51
CA LYS A 114 17.70 2.93 4.49
C LYS A 114 17.30 2.59 5.94
N LYS A 115 16.03 2.75 6.29
CA LYS A 115 15.48 2.35 7.59
C LYS A 115 15.18 0.86 7.70
N GLY A 116 15.30 0.13 6.59
CA GLY A 116 15.11 -1.31 6.54
C GLY A 116 16.14 -2.03 7.42
N GLU A 117 15.67 -2.94 8.26
CA GLU A 117 16.52 -3.79 9.10
C GLU A 117 16.54 -5.22 8.58
N GLY A 118 17.63 -5.94 8.87
CA GLY A 118 17.84 -7.33 8.43
C GLY A 118 18.70 -7.40 7.17
N GLY A 119 19.80 -8.17 7.24
CA GLY A 119 20.87 -8.20 6.23
C GLY A 119 20.41 -8.37 4.78
N ALA A 120 20.15 -9.62 4.35
CA ALA A 120 19.81 -9.91 2.95
C ALA A 120 18.36 -9.56 2.55
N GLN A 121 17.45 -9.43 3.52
CA GLN A 121 16.05 -9.05 3.29
C GLN A 121 15.66 -7.90 4.22
N PRO A 122 15.90 -6.65 3.81
CA PRO A 122 15.50 -5.51 4.60
C PRO A 122 13.98 -5.49 4.79
N ASN A 123 13.54 -5.08 5.97
CA ASN A 123 12.14 -4.86 6.28
C ASN A 123 11.94 -3.53 7.01
N ILE A 124 10.85 -2.83 6.69
CA ILE A 124 10.34 -1.75 7.53
C ILE A 124 9.15 -2.28 8.32
N SER A 125 9.12 -2.02 9.63
CA SER A 125 7.95 -2.34 10.43
C SER A 125 6.81 -1.37 10.14
N ARG A 126 5.56 -1.83 10.29
CA ARG A 126 4.38 -0.95 10.25
C ARG A 126 4.52 0.22 11.22
N VAL A 127 5.10 -0.01 12.40
CA VAL A 127 5.31 1.03 13.42
C VAL A 127 6.20 2.15 12.86
N LYS A 128 7.37 1.81 12.32
CA LYS A 128 8.29 2.79 11.71
C LYS A 128 7.67 3.57 10.55
N LEU A 129 6.87 2.88 9.74
CA LEU A 129 6.11 3.52 8.66
C LEU A 129 5.12 4.55 9.24
N VAL A 130 4.29 4.14 10.20
CA VAL A 130 3.23 4.97 10.79
C VAL A 130 3.80 6.17 11.58
N GLU A 131 4.94 6.00 12.23
CA GLU A 131 5.64 7.06 12.98
C GLU A 131 6.37 8.07 12.08
N HIS A 132 6.62 7.74 10.82
CA HIS A 132 7.30 8.66 9.92
C HIS A 132 6.47 9.95 9.74
N LEU A 133 7.15 11.10 9.87
CA LEU A 133 6.52 12.42 9.81
C LEU A 133 6.17 12.78 8.37
N ILE A 134 5.04 13.45 8.19
CA ILE A 134 4.57 13.97 6.90
C ILE A 134 4.16 15.43 7.10
N PRO A 135 4.53 16.35 6.19
CA PRO A 135 3.93 17.67 6.16
C PRO A 135 2.44 17.56 5.77
N LEU A 136 1.55 18.20 6.53
CA LEU A 136 0.11 18.15 6.28
C LEU A 136 -0.42 19.57 5.99
N PRO A 137 -0.17 20.12 4.79
CA PRO A 137 -0.72 21.42 4.41
C PRO A 137 -2.25 21.32 4.20
N PRO A 138 -2.98 22.45 4.11
CA PRO A 138 -4.40 22.44 3.80
C PRO A 138 -4.71 21.66 2.50
N LEU A 139 -5.90 21.02 2.42
CA LEU A 139 -6.25 20.17 1.27
C LEU A 139 -6.06 20.87 -0.09
N LYS A 140 -6.42 22.15 -0.20
CA LYS A 140 -6.23 22.95 -1.42
C LYS A 140 -4.77 22.94 -1.90
N GLU A 141 -3.84 23.03 -0.95
CA GLU A 141 -2.41 23.01 -1.23
C GLU A 141 -1.94 21.60 -1.61
N GLN A 142 -2.47 20.55 -0.97
CA GLN A 142 -2.20 19.16 -1.37
C GLN A 142 -2.62 18.90 -2.81
N TYR A 143 -3.82 19.33 -3.23
CA TYR A 143 -4.28 19.22 -4.62
C TYR A 143 -3.40 20.01 -5.59
N ARG A 144 -3.00 21.24 -5.23
CA ARG A 144 -2.11 22.07 -6.04
C ARG A 144 -0.75 21.41 -6.26
N ILE A 145 -0.17 20.84 -5.20
CA ILE A 145 1.11 20.12 -5.26
C ILE A 145 0.99 18.91 -6.19
N VAL A 146 -0.03 18.07 -6.01
CA VAL A 146 -0.24 16.89 -6.86
C VAL A 146 -0.43 17.28 -8.32
N ALA A 147 -1.25 18.30 -8.61
CA ALA A 147 -1.44 18.77 -9.98
C ALA A 147 -0.13 19.22 -10.65
N GLN A 148 0.76 19.87 -9.89
CA GLN A 148 2.07 20.27 -10.41
C GLN A 148 3.00 19.07 -10.65
N ILE A 149 2.95 18.04 -9.79
CA ILE A 149 3.72 16.80 -9.98
C ILE A 149 3.26 16.08 -11.25
N GLU A 150 1.95 15.89 -11.43
CA GLU A 150 1.37 15.23 -12.61
C GLU A 150 1.76 15.97 -13.91
N LYS A 151 1.64 17.30 -13.92
CA LYS A 151 2.05 18.13 -15.06
C LYS A 151 3.53 17.93 -15.44
N LEU A 152 4.40 17.70 -14.46
CA LEU A 152 5.82 17.44 -14.73
C LEU A 152 6.03 16.01 -15.25
N PHE A 153 5.31 15.02 -14.72
CA PHE A 153 5.36 13.64 -15.24
C PHE A 153 4.87 13.52 -16.69
N GLU A 154 3.90 14.34 -17.10
CA GLU A 154 3.45 14.40 -18.50
C GLU A 154 4.56 14.81 -19.47
N GLN A 155 5.56 15.57 -19.03
CA GLN A 155 6.70 16.00 -19.86
C GLN A 155 7.78 14.92 -20.04
N LEU A 156 7.70 13.84 -19.25
CA LEU A 156 8.63 12.70 -19.32
C LEU A 156 8.13 11.58 -20.25
N ARG A 157 6.93 11.75 -20.83
CA ARG A 157 6.36 10.85 -21.84
C ARG A 157 6.76 11.29 -23.24
#